data_AF-A0A0D6NK45-F1
#
_entry.id   AF-A0A0D6NK45-F1
#
_cell.length_a   1.000
_cell.length_b   1.000
_cell.length_c   1.000
_cell.angle_alpha   90.00
_cell.angle_beta   90.00
_cell.angle_gamma   90.00
#
_symmetry.space_group_name_H-M   'P 1'
#
loop_
_entity.id
_entity.type
_entity.pdbx_description
1 polymer ?
#
loop_
_entity_poly.entity_id
_entity_poly.type
_entity_poly.pdbx_seq_one_letter_code
_entity_poly.pdbx_strand_id
1 'polypeptide(L)' 'MTPDDIKTARQKAGLTQQESADMMRVHLRTWQKWEYGKREMSLGLLEMFLILSREPNVSNDHAADLERETE' A
#
# COMPACT_ATOMS: atom_id res chain seq x y z
N MET A 1 10.24 -10.31 -10.24
CA MET A 1 10.79 -9.48 -9.15
C MET A 1 10.53 -10.18 -7.83
N THR A 2 11.36 -10.02 -6.81
CA THR A 2 11.27 -10.83 -5.58
C THR A 2 10.33 -10.22 -4.55
N PRO A 3 9.77 -11.02 -3.62
CA PRO A 3 9.01 -10.50 -2.48
C PRO A 3 9.80 -9.48 -1.64
N ASP A 4 11.13 -9.62 -1.57
CA ASP A 4 12.02 -8.73 -0.84
C ASP A 4 12.11 -7.33 -1.47
N ASP A 5 11.98 -7.23 -2.80
CA ASP A 5 11.99 -5.95 -3.51
C ASP A 5 10.74 -5.12 -3.14
N ILE A 6 9.57 -5.76 -3.01
CA ILE A 6 8.31 -5.12 -2.63
C ILE A 6 8.41 -4.58 -1.20
N LYS A 7 8.90 -5.41 -0.28
CA LYS A 7 9.10 -5.04 1.13
C LYS A 7 10.08 -3.87 1.26
N THR A 8 11.18 -3.91 0.51
CA THR A 8 12.21 -2.86 0.51
C THR A 8 11.66 -1.55 -0.03
N ALA A 9 10.91 -1.59 -1.14
CA ALA A 9 10.26 -0.41 -1.71
C ALA A 9 9.31 0.25 -0.71
N ARG A 10 8.48 -0.55 -0.03
CA ARG A 10 7.59 -0.07 1.03
C ARG A 10 8.33 0.58 2.19
N GLN A 11 9.36 -0.08 2.71
CA GLN A 11 10.16 0.44 3.83
C GLN A 11 10.86 1.75 3.46
N LYS A 12 11.35 1.88 2.22
CA LYS A 12 11.92 3.14 1.71
C LYS A 12 10.89 4.26 1.60
N ALA A 13 9.64 3.93 1.34
CA ALA A 13 8.53 4.88 1.32
C ALA A 13 7.99 5.24 2.73
N GLY A 14 8.51 4.60 3.80
CA GLY A 14 8.03 4.84 5.16
C GLY A 14 6.62 4.30 5.45
N LEU A 15 6.08 3.43 4.59
CA LEU A 15 4.71 2.93 4.68
C LEU A 15 4.61 1.63 5.49
N THR A 16 3.52 1.46 6.21
CA THR A 16 3.04 0.19 6.76
C THR A 16 2.43 -0.69 5.66
N GLN A 17 2.26 -1.98 5.95
CA GLN A 17 1.57 -2.89 5.02
C GLN A 17 0.12 -2.48 4.77
N GLN A 18 -0.56 -1.88 5.76
CA GLN A 18 -1.93 -1.40 5.64
C GLN A 18 -2.00 -0.17 4.72
N GLU A 19 -1.16 0.85 4.96
CA GLU A 19 -1.11 2.04 4.10
C GLU A 19 -0.77 1.70 2.64
N SER A 20 0.09 0.70 2.42
CA SER A 20 0.43 0.25 1.07
C SER A 20 -0.74 -0.49 0.39
N ALA A 21 -1.49 -1.28 1.16
CA ALA A 21 -2.69 -1.94 0.68
C ALA A 21 -3.78 -0.92 0.31
N ASP A 22 -3.97 0.10 1.15
CA ASP A 22 -4.94 1.17 0.94
C ASP A 22 -4.57 2.04 -0.27
N MET A 23 -3.28 2.43 -0.39
CA MET A 23 -2.74 3.14 -1.55
C MET A 23 -3.00 2.39 -2.87
N MET A 24 -2.84 1.07 -2.85
CA MET A 24 -3.04 0.20 -4.02
C MET A 24 -4.48 -0.30 -4.19
N ARG A 25 -5.41 0.12 -3.31
CA ARG A 25 -6.82 -0.30 -3.30
C ARG A 25 -6.98 -1.82 -3.33
N VAL A 26 -6.16 -2.52 -2.54
CA VAL A 26 -6.23 -3.98 -2.36
C VAL A 26 -6.43 -4.32 -0.89
N HIS A 27 -6.93 -5.52 -0.60
CA HIS A 27 -6.96 -6.00 0.78
C HIS A 27 -5.55 -6.19 1.35
N LEU A 28 -5.37 -5.91 2.64
CA LEU A 28 -4.12 -6.17 3.39
C LEU A 28 -3.57 -7.57 3.14
N ARG A 29 -4.44 -8.58 3.12
CA ARG A 29 -4.04 -9.97 2.88
C ARG A 29 -3.45 -10.21 1.48
N THR A 30 -3.89 -9.44 0.49
CA THR A 30 -3.31 -9.46 -0.87
C THR A 30 -1.90 -8.90 -0.83
N TRP A 31 -1.72 -7.75 -0.18
CA TRP A 31 -0.41 -7.12 0.01
C TRP A 31 0.59 -8.05 0.73
N GLN A 32 0.17 -8.64 1.84
CA GLN A 32 0.98 -9.60 2.60
C GLN A 32 1.38 -10.82 1.77
N LYS A 33 0.48 -11.35 0.94
CA LYS A 33 0.82 -12.47 0.05
C LYS A 33 1.92 -12.11 -0.96
N TRP A 34 1.98 -10.86 -1.41
CA TRP A 34 3.06 -10.37 -2.25
C TRP A 34 4.39 -10.31 -1.49
N GLU A 35 4.43 -9.71 -0.30
CA GLU A 35 5.67 -9.64 0.52
C GLU A 35 6.14 -11.00 1.04
N TYR A 36 5.24 -11.96 1.24
CA TYR A 36 5.59 -13.31 1.69
C TYR A 36 5.88 -14.29 0.54
N GLY A 37 5.83 -13.83 -0.71
CA GLY A 37 6.02 -14.69 -1.88
C GLY A 37 4.96 -15.77 -2.05
N LYS A 38 3.79 -15.61 -1.43
CA LYS A 38 2.64 -16.52 -1.58
C LYS A 38 1.81 -16.19 -2.82
N ARG A 39 2.02 -15.01 -3.41
CA ARG A 39 1.44 -14.58 -4.67
C ARG A 39 2.42 -13.68 -5.38
N GLU A 40 2.53 -13.80 -6.71
CA GLU A 40 3.29 -12.88 -7.51
C GLU A 40 2.53 -11.55 -7.70
N MET A 41 3.24 -10.44 -7.54
CA MET A 41 2.76 -9.11 -7.93
C MET A 41 3.12 -8.90 -9.40
N SER A 42 2.14 -8.48 -10.21
CA SER A 42 2.43 -8.14 -11.61
C SER A 42 3.33 -6.91 -11.68
N LEU A 43 4.17 -6.84 -12.73
CA LEU A 43 5.12 -5.74 -12.91
C LEU A 43 4.42 -4.37 -12.95
N GLY A 44 3.27 -4.25 -13.63
CA GLY A 44 2.52 -2.99 -13.69
C GLY A 44 1.98 -2.51 -12.34
N LEU A 45 1.57 -3.42 -11.44
CA LEU A 45 1.14 -3.03 -10.09
C LEU A 45 2.30 -2.52 -9.25
N LEU A 46 3.48 -3.12 -9.42
CA LEU A 46 4.68 -2.61 -8.77
C LEU A 46 5.04 -1.21 -9.28
N GLU A 47 5.10 -1.02 -10.60
CA GLU A 47 5.44 0.27 -11.18
C GLU A 47 4.48 1.35 -10.68
N MET A 48 3.19 1.04 -10.62
CA MET A 48 2.18 1.90 -10.02
C MET A 48 2.49 2.20 -8.55
N PHE A 49 2.80 1.20 -7.73
CA PHE A 49 3.19 1.40 -6.33
C PHE A 49 4.40 2.34 -6.20
N LEU A 50 5.45 2.15 -7.01
CA LEU A 50 6.66 2.97 -6.98
C LEU A 50 6.41 4.42 -7.41
N ILE A 51 5.47 4.65 -8.32
CA ILE A 51 5.05 6.00 -8.74
C ILE A 51 4.27 6.66 -7.60
N LEU A 52 3.26 5.96 -7.07
CA LEU A 52 2.39 6.49 -6.00
C LEU A 52 3.16 6.73 -4.69
N SER A 53 4.12 5.87 -4.34
CA SER A 53 4.88 5.97 -3.09
C SER A 53 5.90 7.10 -3.09
N ARG A 54 6.20 7.72 -4.25
CA ARG A 54 7.10 8.88 -4.38
C ARG A 54 6.39 10.21 -4.23
N GLU A 55 5.08 10.24 -4.46
CA GLU A 55 4.24 11.43 -4.31
C GLU A 55 3.06 11.14 -3.37
N PRO A 56 3.30 11.05 -2.05
CA PRO A 56 2.26 10.70 -1.08
C PRO A 56 1.16 11.78 -0.93
N ASN A 57 1.15 12.83 -1.76
CA ASN A 57 0.21 13.94 -1.64
C ASN A 57 -1.05 13.70 -2.49
N VAL A 58 -1.85 12.73 -2.07
CA VAL A 58 -3.29 12.77 -2.29
C VAL A 58 -3.92 12.60 -0.92
N SER A 59 -4.10 13.72 -0.20
CA SER A 59 -4.90 13.77 1.02
C SER A 59 -6.26 13.13 0.74
N ASN A 60 -6.43 11.89 1.20
CA ASN A 60 -7.71 11.22 1.19
C ASN A 60 -8.24 11.29 2.63
N ASP A 61 -8.71 12.49 2.99
CA ASP A 61 -9.41 12.77 4.24
C ASP A 61 -10.77 12.06 4.24
N HIS A 62 -10.76 10.73 4.30
CA HIS A 62 -11.96 9.89 4.41
C HIS A 62 -12.01 9.06 5.70
N ALA A 63 -11.08 9.29 6.63
CA ALA A 63 -11.12 8.71 7.97
C ALA A 63 -11.66 9.67 9.05
N ALA A 64 -11.75 10.98 8.76
CA ALA A 64 -12.10 12.00 9.76
C ALA A 64 -13.61 12.24 9.95
N ASP A 65 -14.48 11.60 9.16
CA ASP A 65 -15.93 11.82 9.20
C ASP A 65 -16.73 10.76 9.97
N LEU A 66 -16.10 9.67 10.42
CA LEU A 66 -16.80 8.61 11.19
C LEU A 66 -16.79 8.83 12.71
N GLU A 67 -16.07 9.83 13.23
CA GLU A 67 -16.01 10.12 14.67
C GLU A 67 -16.83 11.37 15.09
N ARG A 68 -17.57 11.99 14.16
CA ARG A 68 -18.36 13.22 14.42
C ARG A 68 -19.88 13.04 14.58
N GLU A 69 -20.40 11.82 14.56
CA GLU A 69 -21.86 11.55 14.68
C GLU A 69 -22.29 10.92 16.02
N THR A 70 -21.46 10.96 17.05
CA THR A 70 -21.88 10.57 18.42
C THR A 70 -21.77 11.74 19.39
N GLU A 71 -22.63 12.75 19.23
CA GLU A 71 -23.04 13.68 20.28
C GLU A 71 -24.57 13.75 20.35
#